data_AF-A0A971M6V0-F1
#
_entry.id   AF-A0A971M6V0-F1
#
_cell.length_a   1.000
_cell.length_b   1.000
_cell.length_c   1.000
_cell.angle_alpha   90.00
_cell.angle_beta   90.00
_cell.angle_gamma   90.00
#
_symmetry.space_group_name_H-M   'P 1'
#
loop_
_entity.id
_entity.type
_entity.pdbx_description
1 polymer ?
#
loop_
_entity_poly.entity_id
_entity_poly.type
_entity_poly.pdbx_seq_one_letter_code
_entity_poly.pdbx_strand_id
1 'polypeptide(L)' 'MQESNLFKDYTLQEVLDELDVIECLEVPGRRLMAGEMTQRQVELYTKLGVMAPASLQ' A
#
# COMPACT_ATOMS: atom_id res chain seq x y z
N MET A 1 -4.73 8.91 9.76
CA MET A 1 -4.45 8.13 10.99
C MET A 1 -5.38 8.51 12.14
N GLN A 2 -5.33 9.74 12.67
CA GLN A 2 -6.17 10.13 13.81
C GLN A 2 -7.64 10.35 13.45
N GLU A 3 -7.90 11.03 12.33
CA GLU A 3 -9.27 11.27 11.83
C GLU A 3 -10.04 9.96 11.54
N SER A 4 -9.34 8.95 11.04
CA SER A 4 -9.90 7.62 10.75
C SER A 4 -9.75 6.62 11.89
N ASN A 5 -9.35 7.04 13.09
CA ASN A 5 -9.14 6.17 14.27
C ASN A 5 -8.17 4.99 14.05
N LEU A 6 -7.32 5.04 13.03
CA LEU A 6 -6.40 3.96 12.65
C LEU A 6 -5.43 3.58 13.77
N PHE A 7 -5.07 4.53 14.63
CA PHE A 7 -4.18 4.29 15.77
C PHE A 7 -4.74 3.31 16.82
N LYS A 8 -6.03 2.96 16.76
CA LYS A 8 -6.61 1.91 17.61
C LYS A 8 -6.22 0.51 17.14
N ASP A 9 -6.03 0.36 15.83
CA ASP A 9 -5.83 -0.94 15.17
C ASP A 9 -4.36 -1.12 14.73
N TYR A 10 -3.65 -0.01 14.48
CA TYR A 10 -2.29 -0.02 13.94
C TYR A 10 -1.42 1.07 14.57
N THR A 11 -0.15 0.76 14.78
CA THR A 11 0.91 1.76 14.94
C THR A 11 1.26 2.39 13.59
N LEU A 12 1.94 3.55 13.61
CA LEU A 12 2.46 4.14 12.38
C LEU A 12 3.47 3.21 11.68
N GLN A 13 4.28 2.50 12.45
CA GLN A 13 5.27 1.56 11.90
C GLN A 13 4.58 0.42 11.15
N GLU A 14 3.57 -0.21 11.76
CA GLU A 14 2.83 -1.32 11.11
C GLU A 14 2.15 -0.88 9.81
N VAL A 15 1.65 0.36 9.74
CA VAL A 15 1.10 0.93 8.50
C VAL A 15 2.17 1.07 7.42
N LEU A 16 3.36 1.55 7.78
CA LEU A 16 4.47 1.68 6.83
C LEU A 16 4.95 0.31 6.35
N ASP A 17 5.08 -0.65 7.26
CA ASP A 17 5.51 -2.01 6.95
C ASP A 17 4.53 -2.68 5.97
N GLU A 18 3.22 -2.56 6.16
CA GLU A 18 2.21 -3.13 5.24
C GLU A 18 2.25 -2.49 3.84
N LEU A 19 2.57 -1.19 3.75
CA LEU A 19 2.67 -0.48 2.47
C LEU A 19 3.99 -0.73 1.73
N ASP A 20 5.07 -1.12 2.43
CA ASP A 20 6.41 -1.34 1.87
C ASP A 20 6.61 -2.75 1.27
N VAL A 21 5.58 -3.62 1.32
CA VAL A 21 5.67 -5.01 0.81
C VAL A 21 5.35 -5.14 -0.67
N ILE A 22 5.02 -4.05 -1.36
CA ILE A 22 4.59 -4.14 -2.76
C ILE A 22 5.82 -4.38 -3.66
N GLU A 23 5.92 -5.60 -4.19
CA GLU A 23 7.04 -6.01 -5.03
C GLU A 23 7.09 -5.17 -6.31
N CYS A 24 8.29 -4.75 -6.71
CA CYS A 24 8.51 -4.02 -7.96
C CYS A 24 9.75 -4.58 -8.65
N LEU A 25 9.54 -5.29 -9.74
CA LEU A 25 10.60 -5.91 -10.53
C LEU A 25 10.95 -5.03 -11.73
N GLU A 26 12.19 -4.55 -11.74
CA GLU A 26 12.80 -3.90 -12.90
C GLU A 26 13.73 -4.87 -13.61
N VAL A 27 13.46 -5.12 -14.89
CA VAL A 27 14.32 -5.94 -15.76
C VAL A 27 14.75 -5.10 -16.96
N PRO A 28 16.05 -4.97 -17.25
CA PRO A 28 16.53 -4.20 -18.39
C PRO A 28 15.85 -4.61 -19.70
N GLY A 29 15.33 -3.64 -20.44
CA GLY A 29 14.64 -3.86 -21.71
C GLY A 29 13.22 -4.42 -21.59
N ARG A 30 12.67 -4.57 -20.37
CA ARG A 30 11.27 -4.91 -20.14
C ARG A 30 10.54 -3.76 -19.46
N ARG A 31 9.21 -3.76 -19.56
CA ARG A 31 8.37 -2.86 -18.76
C ARG A 31 8.54 -3.24 -17.28
N LEU A 32 8.60 -2.22 -16.42
CA LEU A 32 8.55 -2.38 -14.96
C LEU A 32 7.28 -3.14 -14.55
N MET A 33 7.43 -4.14 -13.69
CA MET A 33 6.34 -4.99 -13.23
C MET A 33 6.16 -4.79 -11.73
N ALA A 34 5.00 -4.29 -11.31
CA ALA A 34 4.64 -4.25 -9.90
C ALA A 34 3.79 -5.48 -9.54
N GLY A 35 3.96 -5.97 -8.31
CA GLY A 35 3.11 -7.00 -7.74
C GLY A 35 1.70 -6.48 -7.45
N GLU A 36 0.76 -7.41 -7.32
CA GLU A 36 -0.63 -7.09 -7.00
C GLU A 36 -0.78 -6.57 -5.57
N MET A 37 -1.74 -5.67 -5.36
CA MET A 37 -2.08 -5.21 -4.01
C MET A 37 -2.83 -6.29 -3.23
N THR A 38 -2.48 -6.42 -1.95
CA THR A 38 -3.27 -7.23 -1.03
C THR A 38 -4.57 -6.50 -0.65
N GLN A 39 -5.58 -7.27 -0.25
CA GLN A 39 -6.85 -6.71 0.26
C GLN A 39 -6.62 -5.76 1.46
N ARG A 40 -5.64 -6.09 2.32
CA ARG A 40 -5.27 -5.25 3.47
C ARG A 40 -4.71 -3.91 3.02
N GLN A 41 -3.86 -3.88 2.00
CA GLN A 41 -3.33 -2.63 1.45
C GLN A 41 -4.45 -1.77 0.87
N VAL A 42 -5.37 -2.35 0.09
CA VAL A 42 -6.53 -1.63 -0.47
C VAL A 42 -7.38 -0.99 0.63
N GLU A 43 -7.66 -1.75 1.70
CA GLU A 43 -8.38 -1.24 2.87
C GLU A 43 -7.62 -0.12 3.58
N LEU A 44 -6.29 -0.23 3.69
CA LEU A 44 -5.43 0.78 4.30
C LEU A 44 -5.48 2.10 3.52
N TYR A 45 -5.33 2.07 2.19
CA TYR A 45 -5.46 3.25 1.33
C TYR A 45 -6.83 3.92 1.51
N THR A 46 -7.89 3.12 1.53
CA THR A 46 -9.27 3.59 1.76
C THR A 46 -9.40 4.29 3.12
N LYS A 47 -8.90 3.68 4.20
CA LYS A 47 -8.96 4.26 5.56
C LYS A 47 -8.03 5.47 5.74
N LEU A 48 -6.98 5.58 4.94
CA LEU A 48 -6.10 6.76 4.88
C LEU A 48 -6.69 7.89 4.02
N GLY A 49 -7.80 7.65 3.31
CA GLY A 49 -8.47 8.65 2.48
C GLY A 49 -7.70 9.00 1.21
N VAL A 50 -6.83 8.10 0.76
CA VAL A 50 -5.98 8.28 -0.43
C VAL A 50 -6.31 7.21 -1.47
N MET A 51 -6.25 7.58 -2.74
CA MET A 51 -6.42 6.61 -3.83
C MET A 51 -5.19 5.70 -3.90
N ALA A 52 -5.43 4.40 -4.08
CA ALA A 52 -4.36 3.47 -4.39
C ALA A 52 -3.66 3.88 -5.70
N PRO A 53 -2.34 3.71 -5.81
CA PRO A 53 -1.60 4.07 -7.02
C PRO A 53 -2.12 3.31 -8.24
N ALA A 54 -2.38 4.01 -9.35
CA ALA A 54 -2.89 3.39 -10.58
C ALA A 54 -1.95 2.34 -11.17
N SER A 55 -0.65 2.40 -10.86
CA SER A 55 0.34 1.38 -11.22
C SER A 55 0.15 0.06 -10.49
N LEU A 56 -0.71 0.03 -9.47
CA LEU A 56 -0.98 -1.10 -8.58
C LEU A 56 -2.45 -1.54 -8.63
N GLN A 57 -3.24 -0.97 -9.56
CA GLN A 57 -4.65 -1.31 -9.81
C GLN A 57 -4.81 -2.43 -10.82
#